data_AF-A0A9Q1GYN4-F1
#
_entry.id   AF-A0A9Q1GYN4-F1
#
_cell.length_a   1.000
_cell.length_b   1.000
_cell.length_c   1.000
_cell.angle_alpha   90.00
_cell.angle_beta   90.00
_cell.angle_gamma   90.00
#
_symmetry.space_group_name_H-M   'P 1'
#
loop_
_entity.id
_entity.type
_entity.pdbx_description
1 polymer ?
#
loop_
_entity_poly.entity_id
_entity_poly.type
_entity_poly.pdbx_seq_one_letter_code
_entity_poly.pdbx_strand_id
1 'polypeptide(L)'
;MDDFDQTVDVITGYFQFCIEVAIPVKHFKTYSNNHPWMNNAVKDLLKAKHQLHRDNEDLGPINAKIKTEIQAAKHKYKDKVMSRASTNPKEMWRGLKLMMGCGEGEAYNTIADVDDLNEFFCRFERPAQPVDLPEVDSTREPPFTPDDVTAVLRSCKPSSSCGPDNIPGWFLKHYHSELSQIIYLLFTCCFS
;
A
#
# COMPACT_ATOMS: atom_id res chain seq x y z
N MET A 1 9.97 -1.75 34.00
CA MET A 1 9.15 -2.06 32.82
C MET A 1 8.42 -0.81 32.33
N ASP A 2 7.76 -0.04 33.19
CA ASP A 2 7.01 1.17 32.79
C ASP A 2 7.82 2.26 32.05
N ASP A 3 9.10 2.45 32.38
CA ASP A 3 9.94 3.52 31.79
C ASP A 3 10.35 3.25 30.33
N PHE A 4 10.54 1.97 29.97
CA PHE A 4 10.89 1.58 28.61
C PHE A 4 9.69 1.70 27.67
N ASP A 5 8.53 1.17 28.08
CA ASP A 5 7.29 1.26 27.30
C ASP A 5 6.90 2.72 27.09
N GLN A 6 7.03 3.56 28.12
CA GLN A 6 6.83 5.01 28.01
C GLN A 6 7.80 5.66 27.02
N THR A 7 9.07 5.25 27.01
CA THR A 7 10.08 5.77 26.07
C THR A 7 9.76 5.39 24.63
N VAL A 8 9.33 4.14 24.39
CA VAL A 8 8.92 3.66 23.06
C VAL A 8 7.67 4.39 22.58
N ASP A 9 6.69 4.62 23.46
CA ASP A 9 5.47 5.37 23.12
C ASP A 9 5.79 6.82 22.72
N VAL A 10 6.66 7.51 23.46
CA VAL A 10 7.07 8.88 23.16
C VAL A 10 7.78 8.95 21.81
N ILE A 11 8.70 8.02 21.52
CA ILE A 11 9.44 8.00 20.26
C ILE A 11 8.51 7.66 19.09
N THR A 12 7.63 6.68 19.26
CA THR A 12 6.65 6.29 18.23
C THR A 12 5.70 7.45 17.92
N GLY A 13 5.18 8.12 18.95
CA GLY A 13 4.34 9.31 18.80
C GLY A 13 5.07 10.46 18.10
N TYR A 14 6.35 10.67 18.39
CA TYR A 14 7.16 11.66 17.69
C TYR A 14 7.37 11.32 16.21
N PHE A 15 7.62 10.06 15.88
CA PHE A 15 7.74 9.63 14.48
C PHE A 15 6.43 9.82 13.72
N GLN A 16 5.29 9.47 14.31
CA GLN A 16 3.98 9.71 13.73
C GLN A 16 3.75 11.21 13.50
N PHE A 17 4.07 12.06 14.48
CA PHE A 17 4.00 13.52 14.32
C PHE A 17 4.88 14.02 13.16
N CYS A 18 6.11 13.54 13.05
CA CYS A 18 7.01 13.91 11.96
C CYS A 18 6.43 13.49 10.61
N ILE A 19 5.81 12.31 10.55
CA ILE A 19 5.19 11.81 9.34
C ILE A 19 4.02 12.72 8.93
N GLU A 20 3.14 13.05 9.86
CA GLU A 20 1.95 13.88 9.60
C GLU A 20 2.30 15.30 9.20
N VAL A 21 3.34 15.89 9.81
CA VAL A 21 3.73 17.29 9.56
C VAL A 21 4.63 17.45 8.34
N ALA A 22 5.60 16.55 8.15
CA ALA A 22 6.61 16.72 7.09
C ALA A 22 6.14 16.21 5.72
N ILE A 23 5.14 15.31 5.67
CA ILE A 23 4.79 14.60 4.44
C ILE A 23 3.43 15.07 3.94
N PRO A 24 3.37 15.67 2.74
CA PRO A 24 2.10 16.06 2.15
C PRO A 24 1.29 14.83 1.76
N VAL A 25 0.15 14.62 2.42
CA VAL A 25 -0.80 13.56 2.06
C VAL A 25 -1.54 13.95 0.79
N LYS A 26 -1.49 13.09 -0.22
CA LYS A 26 -2.23 13.27 -1.47
C LYS A 26 -3.38 12.28 -1.57
N HIS A 27 -4.60 12.80 -1.47
CA HIS A 27 -5.80 12.01 -1.70
C HIS A 27 -6.09 11.90 -3.20
N PHE A 28 -6.28 10.67 -3.69
CA PHE A 28 -6.76 10.42 -5.04
C PHE A 28 -8.12 9.74 -4.96
N LYS A 29 -9.13 10.33 -5.59
CA LYS A 29 -10.43 9.69 -5.73
C LYS A 29 -10.42 8.81 -6.97
N THR A 30 -10.39 7.50 -6.76
CA THR A 30 -10.61 6.53 -7.82
C THR A 30 -12.12 6.33 -7.98
N TYR A 31 -12.63 6.56 -9.19
CA TYR A 31 -14.01 6.22 -9.53
C TYR A 31 -14.00 4.88 -10.25
N SER A 32 -14.99 4.02 -9.98
CA SER A 32 -15.19 2.77 -10.74
C SER A 32 -15.22 3.02 -12.26
N ASN A 33 -15.79 4.15 -12.67
CA ASN A 33 -15.84 4.58 -14.07
C ASN A 33 -14.51 5.15 -14.64
N ASN A 34 -13.39 5.15 -13.91
CA ASN A 34 -12.09 5.62 -14.42
C ASN A 34 -11.35 4.53 -15.19
N HIS A 35 -12.06 3.79 -16.04
CA HIS A 35 -11.43 2.79 -16.88
C HIS A 35 -10.45 3.44 -17.87
N PRO A 36 -9.38 2.74 -18.30
CA PRO A 36 -8.39 3.31 -19.23
C PRO A 36 -8.95 3.77 -20.58
N TRP A 37 -10.10 3.20 -20.98
CA TRP A 37 -10.80 3.59 -22.20
C TRP A 37 -11.67 4.86 -22.02
N MET A 38 -11.80 5.39 -20.80
CA MET A 38 -12.46 6.67 -20.50
C MET A 38 -11.48 7.84 -20.64
N ASN A 39 -10.97 8.02 -21.86
CA ASN A 39 -10.04 9.09 -22.20
C ASN A 39 -10.73 10.46 -22.34
N ASN A 40 -9.96 11.51 -22.58
CA ASN A 40 -10.51 12.87 -22.74
C ASN A 40 -11.45 12.98 -23.95
N ALA A 41 -11.16 12.30 -25.07
CA ALA A 41 -12.02 12.32 -26.26
C ALA A 41 -13.42 11.73 -25.97
N VAL A 42 -13.50 10.61 -25.26
CA VAL A 42 -14.77 10.02 -24.80
C VAL A 42 -15.50 10.97 -23.85
N LYS A 43 -14.77 11.61 -22.91
CA LYS A 43 -15.35 12.59 -21.98
C LYS A 43 -15.92 13.81 -22.70
N ASP A 44 -15.23 14.30 -23.72
CA ASP A 44 -15.67 15.47 -24.49
C ASP A 44 -16.89 15.13 -25.37
N LEU A 45 -16.95 13.93 -25.95
CA LEU A 45 -18.15 13.44 -26.63
C LEU A 45 -19.33 13.25 -25.66
N LEU A 46 -19.09 12.78 -24.43
CA LEU A 46 -20.14 12.68 -23.41
C LEU A 46 -20.67 14.06 -22.99
N LYS A 47 -19.79 15.05 -22.83
CA LYS A 47 -20.19 16.45 -22.57
C LYS A 47 -21.01 17.01 -23.73
N ALA A 48 -20.57 16.82 -24.98
CA ALA A 48 -21.30 17.25 -26.16
C ALA A 48 -22.67 16.54 -26.25
N LYS A 49 -22.76 15.26 -25.91
CA LYS A 49 -24.04 14.55 -25.82
C LYS A 49 -24.96 15.15 -24.77
N HIS A 50 -24.44 15.50 -23.60
CA HIS A 50 -25.23 16.16 -22.57
C HIS A 50 -25.75 17.53 -23.03
N GLN A 51 -24.98 18.24 -23.86
CA GLN A 51 -25.43 19.50 -24.45
C GLN A 51 -26.57 19.26 -25.45
N LEU A 52 -26.37 18.38 -26.43
CA LEU A 52 -27.40 18.03 -27.42
C LEU A 52 -28.69 17.51 -26.78
N HIS A 53 -28.58 16.74 -25.70
CA HIS A 53 -29.75 16.26 -24.95
C HIS A 53 -30.49 17.41 -24.25
N ARG A 54 -29.79 18.44 -23.74
CA ARG A 54 -30.44 19.64 -23.19
C ARG A 54 -31.15 20.44 -24.27
N ASP A 55 -30.58 20.47 -25.46
CA ASP A 55 -31.10 21.20 -26.61
C ASP A 55 -32.20 20.41 -27.38
N ASN A 56 -32.57 19.21 -26.90
CA ASN A 56 -33.51 18.26 -27.53
C ASN A 56 -33.16 17.90 -28.99
N GLU A 57 -31.86 17.85 -29.30
CA GLU A 57 -31.35 17.48 -30.61
C GLU A 57 -31.19 15.96 -30.78
N ASP A 58 -31.01 15.51 -32.04
CA ASP A 58 -30.78 14.11 -32.36
C ASP A 58 -29.46 13.59 -31.77
N LEU A 59 -29.56 12.54 -30.95
CA LEU A 59 -28.43 11.91 -30.29
C LEU A 59 -27.82 10.76 -31.10
N GLY A 60 -28.46 10.31 -32.18
CA GLY A 60 -27.98 9.25 -33.07
C GLY A 60 -26.51 9.40 -33.48
N PRO A 61 -26.10 10.52 -34.12
CA PRO A 61 -24.74 10.67 -34.62
C PRO A 61 -23.70 10.72 -33.50
N ILE A 62 -24.01 11.38 -32.38
CA ILE A 62 -23.08 11.46 -31.25
C ILE A 62 -22.95 10.13 -30.51
N ASN A 63 -24.04 9.37 -30.38
CA ASN A 63 -23.99 8.03 -29.79
C ASN A 63 -23.13 7.08 -30.64
N ALA A 64 -23.23 7.15 -31.97
CA ALA A 64 -22.37 6.39 -32.87
C ALA A 64 -20.90 6.77 -32.69
N LYS A 65 -20.57 8.07 -32.64
CA LYS A 65 -19.21 8.57 -32.38
C LYS A 65 -18.67 8.09 -31.03
N ILE A 66 -19.46 8.19 -29.96
CA ILE A 66 -19.09 7.70 -28.63
C ILE A 66 -18.77 6.20 -28.66
N LYS A 67 -19.62 5.40 -29.30
CA LYS A 67 -19.41 3.95 -29.39
C LYS A 67 -18.11 3.62 -30.14
N THR A 68 -17.87 4.27 -31.28
CA THR A 68 -16.65 4.08 -32.07
C THR A 68 -15.41 4.49 -31.27
N GLU A 69 -15.45 5.64 -30.59
CA GLU A 69 -14.32 6.13 -29.81
C GLU A 69 -14.01 5.22 -28.61
N ILE A 70 -15.04 4.72 -27.92
CA ILE A 70 -14.86 3.75 -26.83
C ILE A 70 -14.23 2.45 -27.37
N GLN A 71 -14.66 1.96 -28.53
CA GLN A 71 -14.09 0.76 -29.14
C GLN A 71 -12.62 0.97 -29.54
N ALA A 72 -12.31 2.11 -30.16
CA ALA A 72 -10.94 2.48 -30.51
C ALA A 72 -10.05 2.61 -29.25
N ALA A 73 -10.56 3.25 -28.19
CA ALA A 73 -9.84 3.39 -26.92
C ALA A 73 -9.61 2.04 -26.23
N LYS A 74 -10.58 1.13 -26.26
CA LYS A 74 -10.42 -0.24 -25.77
C LYS A 74 -9.37 -1.01 -26.56
N HIS A 75 -9.38 -0.90 -27.89
CA HIS A 75 -8.39 -1.55 -28.75
C HIS A 75 -6.97 -1.05 -28.48
N LYS A 76 -6.79 0.28 -28.46
CA LYS A 76 -5.50 0.90 -28.13
C LYS A 76 -4.97 0.48 -26.76
N TYR A 77 -5.86 0.35 -25.77
CA TYR A 77 -5.48 -0.14 -24.45
C TYR A 77 -5.08 -1.61 -24.48
N LYS A 78 -5.85 -2.46 -25.17
CA LYS A 78 -5.53 -3.88 -25.39
C LYS A 78 -4.15 -4.05 -26.02
N ASP A 79 -3.86 -3.32 -27.09
CA ASP A 79 -2.55 -3.40 -27.78
C ASP A 79 -1.40 -2.98 -26.86
N LYS A 80 -1.61 -1.90 -26.09
CA LYS A 80 -0.63 -1.45 -25.08
C LYS A 80 -0.39 -2.52 -24.02
N VAL A 81 -1.43 -3.17 -23.51
CA VAL A 81 -1.30 -4.26 -22.53
C VAL A 81 -0.58 -5.46 -23.15
N MET A 82 -1.00 -5.89 -24.34
CA MET A 82 -0.42 -7.04 -25.05
C MET A 82 1.06 -6.84 -25.39
N SER A 83 1.44 -5.63 -25.83
CA SER A 83 2.86 -5.30 -26.12
C SER A 83 3.77 -5.42 -24.90
N ARG A 84 3.23 -5.21 -23.68
CA ARG A 84 3.98 -5.33 -22.41
C ARG A 84 3.89 -6.72 -21.82
N ALA A 85 2.76 -7.40 -22.04
CA ALA A 85 2.50 -8.76 -21.58
C ALA A 85 3.46 -9.79 -22.21
N SER A 86 3.87 -9.59 -23.46
CA SER A 86 4.85 -10.45 -24.14
C SER A 86 6.24 -10.41 -23.48
N THR A 87 6.56 -9.37 -22.73
CA THR A 87 7.86 -9.18 -22.08
C THR A 87 7.82 -9.49 -20.58
N ASN A 88 6.67 -9.31 -19.91
CA ASN A 88 6.57 -9.47 -18.46
C ASN A 88 5.21 -10.09 -18.02
N PRO A 89 5.22 -11.31 -17.46
CA PRO A 89 4.02 -11.98 -16.94
C PRO A 89 3.25 -11.18 -15.87
N LYS A 90 3.92 -10.36 -15.06
CA LYS A 90 3.26 -9.50 -14.04
C LYS A 90 2.41 -8.41 -14.70
N GLU A 91 2.88 -7.87 -15.82
CA GLU A 91 2.17 -6.85 -16.60
C GLU A 91 0.95 -7.44 -17.30
N MET A 92 1.06 -8.68 -17.80
CA MET A 92 -0.05 -9.44 -18.34
C MET A 92 -1.16 -9.63 -17.29
N TRP A 93 -0.78 -10.09 -16.10
CA TRP A 93 -1.73 -10.31 -15.00
C TRP A 93 -2.42 -9.02 -14.58
N ARG A 94 -1.69 -7.91 -14.48
CA ARG A 94 -2.25 -6.58 -14.20
C ARG A 94 -3.26 -6.14 -15.25
N GLY A 95 -2.96 -6.37 -16.53
CA GLY A 95 -3.88 -6.06 -17.64
C GLY A 95 -5.16 -6.89 -17.61
N LEU A 96 -5.04 -8.20 -17.37
CA LEU A 96 -6.19 -9.11 -17.21
C LEU A 96 -7.07 -8.69 -16.04
N LYS A 97 -6.46 -8.41 -14.88
CA LYS A 97 -7.14 -7.96 -13.67
C LYS A 97 -7.98 -6.70 -13.92
N LEU A 98 -7.45 -5.75 -14.69
CA LEU A 98 -8.18 -4.54 -15.06
C LEU A 98 -9.30 -4.77 -16.09
N MET A 99 -9.09 -5.66 -17.07
CA MET A 99 -10.13 -6.00 -18.05
C MET A 99 -11.30 -6.77 -17.43
N MET A 100 -11.03 -7.63 -16.45
CA MET A 100 -12.05 -8.36 -15.70
C MET A 100 -12.82 -7.48 -14.71
N GLY A 101 -12.48 -6.18 -14.59
CA GLY A 101 -13.07 -5.29 -13.58
C GLY A 101 -12.69 -5.67 -12.15
N CYS A 102 -11.76 -6.61 -11.97
CA CYS A 102 -11.22 -7.03 -10.69
C CYS A 102 -10.17 -6.03 -10.23
N GLY A 103 -10.52 -4.74 -10.10
CA GLY A 103 -9.60 -3.74 -9.55
C GLY A 103 -9.14 -4.12 -8.14
N GLU A 104 -8.09 -3.46 -7.62
CA GLU A 104 -7.67 -3.54 -6.20
C GLU A 104 -8.67 -2.87 -5.24
N GLY A 105 -9.97 -2.98 -5.53
CA GLY A 105 -11.02 -2.31 -4.79
C GLY A 105 -12.33 -3.05 -4.92
N GLU A 106 -12.29 -4.35 -4.61
CA GLU A 106 -13.19 -4.93 -3.63
C GLU A 106 -12.32 -5.98 -2.91
N ALA A 107 -11.54 -5.54 -1.92
CA ALA A 107 -11.50 -6.39 -0.75
C ALA A 107 -12.97 -6.52 -0.40
N TYR A 108 -13.54 -7.69 -0.67
CA TYR A 108 -14.69 -8.13 0.10
C TYR A 108 -14.31 -7.74 1.52
N ASN A 109 -15.03 -6.77 2.09
CA ASN A 109 -15.09 -6.64 3.52
C ASN A 109 -15.74 -7.95 3.95
N THR A 110 -14.97 -9.04 3.93
CA THR A 110 -15.19 -10.11 4.85
C THR A 110 -15.08 -9.36 6.16
N ILE A 111 -16.23 -9.09 6.75
CA ILE A 111 -16.38 -8.65 8.13
C ILE A 111 -15.95 -9.85 8.97
N ALA A 112 -14.70 -10.28 8.78
CA ALA A 112 -14.02 -11.17 9.66
C ALA A 112 -13.26 -10.21 10.54
N ASP A 113 -13.64 -10.17 11.81
CA ASP A 113 -12.89 -9.45 12.80
C ASP A 113 -11.42 -9.88 12.70
N VAL A 114 -10.50 -8.93 12.85
CA VAL A 114 -9.07 -9.25 12.81
C VAL A 114 -8.76 -10.25 13.92
N ASP A 115 -9.47 -10.14 15.05
CA ASP A 115 -9.39 -11.08 16.16
C ASP A 115 -9.94 -12.47 15.79
N ASP A 116 -11.07 -12.56 15.07
CA ASP A 116 -11.63 -13.83 14.57
C ASP A 116 -10.66 -14.54 13.61
N LEU A 117 -9.99 -13.78 12.73
CA LEU A 117 -8.97 -14.32 11.84
C LEU A 117 -7.75 -14.78 12.63
N ASN A 118 -7.30 -13.99 13.59
CA ASN A 118 -6.15 -14.32 14.41
C ASN A 118 -6.42 -15.60 15.21
N GLU A 119 -7.59 -15.73 15.84
CA GLU A 119 -8.03 -16.95 16.53
C GLU A 119 -8.10 -18.14 15.55
N PHE A 120 -8.67 -17.96 14.36
CA PHE A 120 -8.82 -19.02 13.37
C PHE A 120 -7.48 -19.55 12.85
N PHE A 121 -6.46 -18.71 12.69
CA PHE A 121 -5.13 -19.15 12.25
C PHE A 121 -4.27 -19.63 13.41
N CYS A 122 -4.34 -18.99 14.57
CA CYS A 122 -3.60 -19.41 15.78
C CYS A 122 -4.15 -20.70 16.40
N ARG A 123 -5.37 -21.16 16.10
CA ARG A 123 -5.88 -22.45 16.61
C ARG A 123 -5.03 -23.67 16.24
N PHE A 124 -4.19 -23.57 15.20
CA PHE A 124 -3.24 -24.61 14.81
C PHE A 124 -1.88 -24.46 15.49
N GLU A 125 -1.59 -23.29 16.05
CA GLU A 125 -0.41 -23.05 16.84
C GLU A 125 -0.64 -23.69 18.22
N ARG A 126 0.23 -24.62 18.59
CA ARG A 126 0.28 -25.08 19.98
C ARG A 126 0.71 -23.87 20.83
N PRO A 127 0.13 -23.66 22.03
CA PRO A 127 0.69 -22.69 22.96
C PRO A 127 2.18 -22.99 23.07
N ALA A 128 3.00 -22.00 22.76
CA ALA A 128 4.44 -22.14 22.82
C ALA A 128 4.76 -22.73 24.19
N GLN A 129 5.33 -23.94 24.21
CA GLN A 129 5.92 -24.42 25.45
C GLN A 129 6.91 -23.34 25.87
N PRO A 130 6.96 -22.96 27.16
CA PRO A 130 7.96 -22.01 27.61
C PRO A 130 9.31 -22.56 27.16
N VAL A 131 9.87 -21.92 26.14
CA VAL A 131 11.24 -22.19 25.73
C VAL A 131 12.04 -21.60 26.87
N ASP A 132 12.77 -22.44 27.59
CA ASP A 132 13.82 -21.98 28.49
C ASP A 132 14.82 -21.20 27.63
N LEU A 133 14.57 -19.90 27.51
CA LEU A 133 15.50 -18.95 26.94
C LEU A 133 16.71 -19.02 27.88
N PRO A 134 17.92 -19.33 27.36
CA PRO A 134 19.10 -19.30 28.21
C PRO A 134 19.17 -17.92 28.88
N GLU A 135 19.46 -17.89 30.18
CA GLU A 135 19.74 -16.65 30.91
C GLU A 135 20.77 -15.85 30.10
N VAL A 136 20.30 -14.75 29.51
CA VAL A 136 21.16 -13.85 28.76
C VAL A 136 22.02 -13.15 29.79
N ASP A 137 23.29 -13.54 29.85
CA ASP A 137 24.33 -12.91 30.64
C ASP A 137 24.35 -11.40 30.34
N SER A 138 23.85 -10.59 31.29
CA SER A 138 23.60 -9.14 31.18
C SER A 138 24.88 -8.29 31.07
N THR A 139 26.02 -8.93 30.79
CA THR A 139 27.35 -8.32 30.68
C THR A 139 27.88 -8.26 29.25
N ARG A 140 27.13 -8.76 28.26
CA ARG A 140 27.54 -8.73 26.85
C ARG A 140 27.08 -7.45 26.15
N GLU A 141 28.03 -6.75 25.52
CA GLU A 141 27.73 -5.72 24.51
C GLU A 141 26.67 -6.26 23.52
N PRO A 142 25.69 -5.45 23.08
CA PRO A 142 24.64 -5.91 22.20
C PRO A 142 25.27 -6.58 20.95
N PRO A 143 24.75 -7.74 20.50
CA PRO A 143 25.39 -8.56 19.47
C PRO A 143 25.34 -7.97 18.06
N PHE A 144 24.97 -6.70 17.93
CA PHE A 144 24.76 -5.99 16.68
C PHE A 144 25.22 -4.54 16.83
N THR A 145 25.64 -3.96 15.71
CA THR A 145 26.14 -2.59 15.61
C THR A 145 25.07 -1.64 15.05
N PRO A 146 25.23 -0.32 15.19
CA PRO A 146 24.36 0.65 14.51
C PRO A 146 24.35 0.47 12.97
N ASP A 147 25.43 -0.06 12.39
CA ASP A 147 25.52 -0.38 10.96
C ASP A 147 24.61 -1.55 10.58
N ASP A 148 24.49 -2.55 11.46
CA ASP A 148 23.57 -3.67 11.26
C ASP A 148 22.12 -3.20 11.27
N VAL A 149 21.76 -2.31 12.21
CA VAL A 149 20.43 -1.66 12.25
C VAL A 149 20.18 -0.90 10.95
N THR A 150 21.19 -0.16 10.47
CA THR A 150 21.10 0.59 9.21
C THR A 150 20.86 -0.32 8.01
N ALA A 151 21.55 -1.47 7.96
CA ALA A 151 21.37 -2.45 6.89
C ALA A 151 19.95 -3.03 6.89
N VAL A 152 19.41 -3.34 8.07
CA VAL A 152 18.03 -3.84 8.23
C VAL A 152 17.01 -2.79 7.78
N LEU A 153 17.12 -1.54 8.25
CA LEU A 153 16.20 -0.46 7.87
C LEU A 153 16.23 -0.17 6.37
N ARG A 154 17.41 -0.20 5.74
CA ARG A 154 17.55 -0.08 4.28
C ARG A 154 16.88 -1.22 3.51
N SER A 155 16.89 -2.42 4.08
CA SER A 155 16.29 -3.60 3.47
C SER A 155 14.76 -3.58 3.51
N CYS A 156 14.14 -2.72 4.35
CA CYS A 156 12.70 -2.59 4.46
C CYS A 156 12.03 -2.37 3.10
N LYS A 157 10.91 -3.07 2.89
CA LYS A 157 10.07 -2.91 1.70
C LYS A 157 9.18 -1.68 1.88
N PRO A 158 9.29 -0.66 1.00
CA PRO A 158 8.54 0.57 1.17
C PRO A 158 7.04 0.41 0.96
N SER A 159 6.62 -0.63 0.23
CA SER A 159 5.22 -0.95 -0.04
C SER A 159 4.60 -1.91 0.97
N SER A 160 5.32 -2.27 2.04
CA SER A 160 4.74 -3.06 3.13
C SER A 160 3.70 -2.22 3.88
N SER A 161 2.65 -2.88 4.34
CA SER A 161 1.69 -2.28 5.27
C SER A 161 2.37 -1.86 6.57
N CYS A 162 1.84 -0.81 7.22
CA CYS A 162 2.27 -0.43 8.55
C CYS A 162 1.93 -1.53 9.57
N GLY A 163 2.77 -1.68 10.59
CA GLY A 163 2.49 -2.53 11.73
C GLY A 163 1.53 -1.87 12.72
N PRO A 164 1.37 -2.43 13.93
CA PRO A 164 0.56 -1.82 15.00
C PRO A 164 1.11 -0.47 15.47
N ASP A 165 2.37 -0.18 15.19
CA ASP A 165 3.05 1.11 15.40
C ASP A 165 2.61 2.21 14.42
N ASN A 166 1.87 1.84 13.37
CA ASN A 166 1.46 2.71 12.27
C ASN A 166 2.64 3.44 11.57
N ILE A 167 3.86 2.89 11.66
CA ILE A 167 5.04 3.45 10.99
C ILE A 167 5.20 2.76 9.63
N PRO A 168 5.19 3.51 8.51
CA PRO A 168 5.27 2.90 7.20
C PRO A 168 6.70 2.46 6.87
N GLY A 169 6.84 1.29 6.23
CA GLY A 169 8.15 0.74 5.87
C GLY A 169 8.99 1.64 4.94
N TRP A 170 8.36 2.55 4.18
CA TRP A 170 9.09 3.52 3.36
C TRP A 170 9.77 4.60 4.21
N PHE A 171 9.19 4.99 5.35
CA PHE A 171 9.75 5.99 6.26
C PHE A 171 11.02 5.44 6.91
N LEU A 172 10.94 4.21 7.44
CA LEU A 172 12.09 3.48 7.98
C LEU A 172 13.23 3.35 6.95
N LYS A 173 12.87 3.05 5.70
CA LYS A 173 13.84 2.94 4.62
C LYS A 173 14.48 4.27 4.25
N HIS A 174 13.73 5.37 4.27
CA HIS A 174 14.22 6.68 3.83
C HIS A 174 15.09 7.36 4.89
N TYR A 175 14.64 7.33 6.16
CA TYR A 175 15.30 7.97 7.29
C TYR A 175 16.20 7.01 8.07
N HIS A 176 16.72 5.97 7.41
CA HIS A 176 17.48 4.92 8.08
C HIS A 176 18.67 5.49 8.87
N SER A 177 19.33 6.55 8.37
CA SER A 177 20.55 7.11 8.98
C SER A 177 20.26 7.79 10.31
N GLU A 178 19.14 8.49 10.38
CA GLU A 178 18.67 9.23 11.55
C GLU A 178 18.06 8.29 12.58
N LEU A 179 17.34 7.27 12.12
CA LEU A 179 16.63 6.32 12.97
C LEU A 179 17.55 5.24 13.56
N SER A 180 18.62 4.84 12.86
CA SER A 180 19.49 3.74 13.31
C SER A 180 20.03 3.94 14.72
N GLN A 181 20.48 5.15 15.06
CA GLN A 181 21.03 5.42 16.38
C GLN A 181 19.95 5.36 17.47
N ILE A 182 18.76 5.89 17.18
CA ILE A 182 17.63 5.91 18.12
C ILE A 182 17.15 4.47 18.38
N ILE A 183 16.99 3.69 17.32
CA ILE A 183 16.56 2.29 17.41
C ILE A 183 17.63 1.43 18.10
N TYR A 184 18.91 1.64 17.80
CA TYR A 184 20.01 0.96 18.49
C TYR A 184 20.01 1.23 20.01
N LEU A 185 19.81 2.49 20.41
CA LEU A 185 19.71 2.86 21.82
C LEU A 185 18.50 2.21 22.49
N LEU A 186 17.33 2.25 21.85
CA LEU A 186 16.12 1.58 22.33
C LEU A 186 16.36 0.09 22.60
N PHE A 187 16.94 -0.63 21.64
CA PHE A 187 17.23 -2.05 21.84
C PHE A 187 18.26 -2.27 22.96
N THR A 188 19.26 -1.41 23.09
CA THR A 188 20.28 -1.53 24.14
C THR A 188 19.68 -1.31 25.53
N CYS A 189 18.74 -0.37 25.67
CA CYS A 189 17.98 -0.16 26.92
C CYS A 189 17.06 -1.34 27.27
N CYS A 190 16.65 -2.14 26.29
CA CYS A 190 15.83 -3.33 26.49
C CYS A 190 16.59 -4.50 27.15
N PHE A 191 17.92 -4.53 27.00
CA PHE A 191 18.79 -5.59 27.51
C PHE A 191 19.63 -5.18 28.73
N SER A 192 19.46 -3.95 29.25
CA SER A 192 20.03 -3.49 30.53
C SER A 192 19.06 -3.69 31.69
#